data_AF-A0AAR5QC40-F1
#
_entry.id   AF-A0AAR5QC40-F1
#
_cell.length_a   1.000
_cell.length_b   1.000
_cell.length_c   1.000
_cell.angle_alpha   90.00
_cell.angle_beta   90.00
_cell.angle_gamma   90.00
#
_symmetry.space_group_name_H-M   'P 1'
#
loop_
_entity.id
_entity.type
_entity.pdbx_description
1 polymer ?
#
loop_
_entity_poly.entity_id
_entity_poly.type
_entity_poly.pdbx_seq_one_letter_code
_entity_poly.pdbx_strand_id
1 'polypeptide(L)'
;MTDAGFVKGQSDNLSLVDMFMVASYIKNTESFTLAEVRGVKANRSGRYSYGDSAVGWVQVRRDKNLCTVKAKVTPEHNVREKQYAVSCSIDEECEKVLAFLLLLQ
;
A
#
# COMPACT_ATOMS: atom_id res chain seq x y z
N MET A 1 5.43 -16.32 8.09
CA MET A 1 4.79 -16.13 9.41
C MET A 1 4.14 -14.76 9.42
N THR A 2 2.87 -14.68 9.82
CA THR A 2 2.15 -13.41 9.99
C THR A 2 2.48 -12.79 11.34
N ASP A 3 2.42 -11.46 11.42
CA ASP A 3 2.55 -10.73 12.69
C ASP A 3 1.38 -11.07 13.63
N ALA A 4 1.56 -10.89 14.93
CA ALA A 4 0.50 -11.11 15.92
C ALA A 4 -0.74 -10.25 15.62
N GLY A 5 -1.88 -10.91 15.43
CA GLY A 5 -3.16 -10.25 15.06
C GLY A 5 -3.33 -10.00 13.55
N PHE A 6 -2.39 -10.40 12.71
CA PHE A 6 -2.52 -10.29 11.25
C PHE A 6 -2.87 -11.64 10.61
N VAL A 7 -3.79 -11.60 9.66
CA VAL A 7 -4.16 -12.73 8.80
C VAL A 7 -3.51 -12.57 7.43
N LYS A 8 -3.29 -13.67 6.72
CA LYS A 8 -2.78 -13.63 5.34
C LYS A 8 -3.80 -12.91 4.45
N GLY A 9 -3.33 -11.96 3.64
CA GLY A 9 -4.18 -11.29 2.64
C GLY A 9 -4.72 -12.29 1.63
N GLN A 10 -6.03 -12.31 1.44
CA GLN A 10 -6.79 -13.10 0.48
C GLN A 10 -7.79 -12.18 -0.22
N SER A 11 -8.27 -12.57 -1.40
CA SER A 11 -9.30 -11.81 -2.14
C SER A 11 -10.50 -11.44 -1.28
N ASP A 12 -10.82 -12.31 -0.31
CA ASP A 12 -12.06 -12.22 0.47
C ASP A 12 -11.88 -11.38 1.75
N ASN A 13 -10.65 -10.98 2.10
CA ASN A 13 -10.36 -10.24 3.33
C ASN A 13 -9.64 -8.90 3.10
N LEU A 14 -9.47 -8.50 1.85
CA LEU A 14 -8.95 -7.18 1.48
C LEU A 14 -10.06 -6.13 1.66
N SER A 15 -9.67 -4.94 2.09
CA SER A 15 -10.54 -3.76 2.07
C SER A 15 -10.83 -3.37 0.63
N LEU A 16 -12.07 -2.92 0.38
CA LEU A 16 -12.44 -2.29 -0.88
C LEU A 16 -11.78 -0.91 -0.95
N VAL A 17 -10.63 -0.85 -1.61
CA VAL A 17 -9.91 0.41 -1.87
C VAL A 17 -10.24 0.83 -3.30
N ASP A 18 -10.96 1.95 -3.43
CA ASP A 18 -11.25 2.55 -4.72
C ASP A 18 -10.10 3.48 -5.15
N MET A 19 -9.91 3.62 -6.47
CA MET A 19 -8.97 4.55 -7.08
C MET A 19 -9.21 5.99 -6.60
N PHE A 20 -10.45 6.38 -6.32
CA PHE A 20 -10.77 7.70 -5.75
C PHE A 20 -10.26 7.88 -4.32
N MET A 21 -10.25 6.83 -3.50
CA MET A 21 -9.66 6.87 -2.15
C MET A 21 -8.15 7.08 -2.23
N VAL A 22 -7.49 6.39 -3.16
CA VAL A 22 -6.04 6.55 -3.40
C VAL A 22 -5.74 7.94 -3.96
N ALA A 23 -6.52 8.42 -4.92
CA ALA A 23 -6.34 9.74 -5.52
C ALA A 23 -6.56 10.87 -4.50
N SER A 24 -7.58 10.76 -3.65
CA SER A 24 -7.84 11.73 -2.59
C SER A 24 -6.72 11.75 -1.55
N TYR A 25 -6.17 10.58 -1.19
CA TYR A 25 -5.01 10.49 -0.30
C TYR A 25 -3.76 11.16 -0.90
N ILE A 26 -3.43 10.84 -2.15
CA ILE A 26 -2.30 11.46 -2.86
C ILE A 26 -2.46 12.98 -2.96
N LYS A 27 -3.68 13.47 -3.20
CA LYS A 27 -3.98 14.90 -3.26
C LYS A 27 -3.83 15.60 -1.89
N ASN A 28 -4.25 14.95 -0.83
CA ASN A 28 -4.29 15.52 0.52
C ASN A 28 -2.98 15.29 1.31
N THR A 29 -2.05 14.47 0.81
CA THR A 29 -0.78 14.20 1.48
C THR A 29 0.30 15.14 0.96
N GLU A 30 0.79 16.03 1.82
CA GLU A 30 1.79 17.05 1.46
C GLU A 30 3.07 16.47 0.84
N SER A 31 3.45 15.25 1.24
CA SER A 31 4.63 14.54 0.73
C SER A 31 4.53 14.11 -0.75
N PHE A 32 3.31 14.02 -1.30
CA PHE A 32 3.07 13.67 -2.71
C PHE A 32 2.81 14.89 -3.61
N THR A 33 2.70 16.08 -3.01
CA THR A 33 2.52 17.36 -3.72
C THR A 33 3.80 17.94 -4.32
N LEU A 34 4.97 17.32 -4.05
CA LEU A 34 6.24 17.71 -4.66
C LEU A 34 6.20 17.50 -6.18
N ALA A 35 6.53 18.55 -6.93
CA ALA A 35 6.50 18.54 -8.40
C ALA A 35 7.38 17.43 -9.03
N GLU A 36 8.43 17.01 -8.34
CA GLU A 36 9.35 15.95 -8.80
C GLU A 36 8.79 14.52 -8.63
N VAL A 37 7.84 14.34 -7.72
CA VAL A 37 7.21 13.04 -7.42
C VAL A 37 5.89 12.88 -8.18
N ARG A 38 5.29 14.00 -8.61
CA ARG A 38 4.08 14.02 -9.43
C ARG A 38 4.30 13.28 -10.75
N GLY A 39 3.56 12.20 -10.93
CA GLY A 39 3.39 11.55 -12.22
C GLY A 39 4.43 10.47 -12.52
N VAL A 40 5.74 10.69 -12.39
CA VAL A 40 6.72 9.70 -12.88
C VAL A 40 6.71 8.41 -12.04
N LYS A 41 6.80 8.52 -10.71
CA LYS A 41 6.79 7.35 -9.83
C LYS A 41 5.40 6.72 -9.70
N ALA A 42 4.34 7.52 -9.63
CA ALA A 42 2.96 7.02 -9.57
C ALA A 42 2.52 6.33 -10.87
N ASN A 43 2.84 6.89 -12.04
CA ASN A 43 2.51 6.29 -13.34
C ASN A 43 3.39 5.06 -13.63
N ARG A 44 4.64 5.03 -13.13
CA ARG A 44 5.53 3.89 -13.29
C ARG A 44 5.15 2.72 -12.38
N SER A 45 4.81 2.99 -11.12
CA SER A 45 4.32 1.96 -10.17
C SER A 45 2.89 1.48 -10.47
N GLY A 46 2.08 2.24 -11.21
CA GLY A 46 0.77 1.83 -11.72
C GLY A 46 0.82 0.86 -12.91
N ARG A 47 2.01 0.47 -13.40
CA ARG A 47 2.13 -0.49 -14.49
C ARG A 47 1.67 -1.87 -14.04
N TYR A 48 0.67 -2.42 -14.73
CA TYR A 48 0.12 -3.75 -14.48
C TYR A 48 1.21 -4.84 -14.43
N SER A 49 2.21 -4.75 -15.31
CA SER A 49 3.34 -5.68 -15.39
C SER A 49 4.25 -5.67 -14.16
N TYR A 50 4.28 -4.56 -13.40
CA TYR A 50 5.09 -4.43 -12.19
C TYR A 50 4.29 -4.84 -10.95
N GLY A 51 3.00 -4.49 -10.89
CA GLY A 51 2.15 -4.74 -9.72
C GLY A 51 2.15 -6.20 -9.27
N ASP A 52 2.02 -7.15 -10.20
CA ASP A 52 1.88 -8.58 -9.87
C ASP A 52 3.20 -9.24 -9.45
N SER A 53 4.33 -8.80 -10.02
CA SER A 53 5.66 -9.33 -9.68
C SER A 53 6.33 -8.62 -8.50
N ALA A 54 5.90 -7.40 -8.17
CA ALA A 54 6.49 -6.59 -7.11
C ALA A 54 5.86 -6.85 -5.74
N VAL A 55 4.57 -7.19 -5.69
CA VAL A 55 3.86 -7.46 -4.44
C VAL A 55 4.14 -8.90 -4.02
N GLY A 56 4.89 -9.06 -2.93
CA GLY A 56 5.15 -10.36 -2.34
C GLY A 56 4.08 -10.72 -1.32
N TRP A 57 4.49 -10.76 -0.05
CA TRP A 57 3.62 -11.20 1.04
C TRP A 57 2.72 -10.07 1.55
N VAL A 58 1.41 -10.30 1.53
CA VAL A 58 0.39 -9.38 2.05
C VAL A 58 -0.24 -9.96 3.33
N GLN A 59 -0.42 -9.11 4.33
CA GLN A 59 -1.09 -9.40 5.58
C GLN A 59 -2.10 -8.30 5.89
N VAL A 60 -3.23 -8.68 6.48
CA VAL A 60 -4.30 -7.75 6.81
C VAL A 60 -4.66 -7.93 8.28
N ARG A 61 -4.97 -6.83 8.95
CA ARG A 61 -5.53 -6.82 10.29
C ARG A 61 -6.72 -5.87 10.28
N ARG A 62 -7.87 -6.32 10.78
CA ARG A 62 -9.05 -5.50 10.95
C ARG A 62 -9.31 -5.30 12.44
N ASP A 63 -9.33 -4.05 12.87
CA ASP A 63 -9.78 -3.64 14.20
C ASP A 63 -11.05 -2.79 14.01
N LYS A 64 -12.22 -3.46 14.10
CA LYS A 64 -13.54 -2.86 13.85
C LYS A 64 -13.66 -2.28 12.44
N ASN A 65 -13.54 -0.95 12.31
CA ASN A 65 -13.68 -0.21 11.05
C ASN A 65 -12.32 0.18 10.45
N LEU A 66 -11.22 -0.08 11.17
CA LEU A 66 -9.89 0.21 10.70
C LEU A 66 -9.24 -1.05 10.12
N CYS A 67 -8.93 -0.99 8.83
CA CYS A 67 -8.21 -2.03 8.12
C CYS A 67 -6.75 -1.63 7.94
N THR A 68 -5.84 -2.40 8.53
CA THR A 68 -4.39 -2.24 8.36
C THR A 68 -3.86 -3.32 7.45
N VAL A 69 -3.38 -2.93 6.27
CA VAL A 69 -2.79 -3.81 5.27
C VAL A 69 -1.27 -3.63 5.30
N LYS A 70 -0.53 -4.70 5.55
CA LYS A 70 0.92 -4.75 5.41
C LYS A 70 1.30 -5.54 4.17
N ALA A 71 2.23 -5.04 3.38
CA ALA A 71 2.75 -5.77 2.22
C ALA A 71 4.26 -5.68 2.14
N LYS A 72 4.91 -6.68 1.55
CA LYS A 72 6.31 -6.59 1.12
C LYS A 72 6.34 -6.27 -0.36
N VAL A 73 7.06 -5.21 -0.73
CA VAL A 73 7.18 -4.76 -2.11
C VAL A 73 8.64 -4.79 -2.54
N THR A 74 8.89 -5.42 -3.68
CA THR A 74 10.21 -5.46 -4.32
C THR A 74 10.38 -4.19 -5.16
N PRO A 75 11.45 -3.39 -5.00
CA PRO A 75 11.69 -2.21 -5.82
C PRO A 75 11.92 -2.54 -7.30
N GLU A 76 11.31 -1.75 -8.20
CA GLU A 76 11.31 -1.92 -9.66
C GLU A 76 12.69 -1.93 -10.32
N HIS A 77 13.68 -1.30 -9.70
CA HIS A 77 14.96 -1.03 -10.34
C HIS A 77 16.14 -1.84 -9.82
N ASN A 78 15.96 -2.66 -8.78
CA ASN A 78 17.04 -3.48 -8.24
C ASN A 78 16.51 -4.78 -7.65
N VAL A 79 16.56 -5.86 -8.43
CA VAL A 79 16.32 -7.24 -7.97
C VAL A 79 17.25 -7.64 -6.80
N ARG A 80 18.34 -6.89 -6.59
CA ARG A 80 19.29 -7.07 -5.47
C ARG A 80 19.03 -6.21 -4.24
N GLU A 81 18.08 -5.26 -4.28
CA GLU A 81 17.74 -4.44 -3.11
C GLU A 81 16.81 -5.19 -2.16
N LYS A 82 16.93 -4.88 -0.86
CA LYS A 82 16.06 -5.45 0.17
C LYS A 82 14.61 -5.05 -0.10
N GLN A 83 13.71 -6.04 -0.04
CA GLN A 83 12.27 -5.77 -0.01
C GLN A 83 11.94 -4.79 1.11
N TYR A 84 11.22 -3.74 0.78
CA TYR A 84 10.68 -2.84 1.79
C TYR A 84 9.28 -3.30 2.19
N ALA A 85 8.99 -3.21 3.49
CA ALA A 85 7.65 -3.44 3.98
C ALA A 85 6.88 -2.12 3.91
N VAL A 86 5.62 -2.19 3.51
CA VAL A 86 4.69 -1.06 3.53
C VAL A 86 3.54 -1.41 4.44
N SER A 87 3.00 -0.41 5.13
CA SER A 87 1.74 -0.54 5.87
C SER A 87 0.79 0.58 5.49
N CYS A 88 -0.42 0.20 5.07
CA CYS A 88 -1.51 1.09 4.73
C CYS A 88 -2.61 0.94 5.78
N SER A 89 -3.07 2.05 6.34
CA SER A 89 -4.22 2.10 7.26
C SER A 89 -5.39 2.73 6.54
N ILE A 90 -6.51 2.02 6.48
CA ILE A 90 -7.71 2.37 5.73
C ILE A 90 -8.87 2.39 6.71
N ASP A 91 -9.62 3.47 6.70
CA ASP A 91 -10.91 3.59 7.36
C ASP A 91 -11.98 3.06 6.39
N GLU A 92 -12.55 1.90 6.70
CA GLU A 92 -13.60 1.27 5.88
C GLU A 92 -14.95 1.98 6.03
N GLU A 93 -15.18 2.75 7.10
CA GLU A 93 -16.44 3.49 7.32
C GLU A 93 -16.44 4.82 6.57
N CYS A 94 -15.31 5.53 6.60
CA CYS A 94 -15.17 6.80 5.89
C CYS A 94 -14.64 6.65 4.46
N GLU A 95 -14.38 5.42 4.00
CA GLU A 95 -13.81 5.12 2.68
C GLU A 95 -12.55 5.97 2.39
N LYS A 96 -11.64 6.03 3.38
CA LYS A 96 -10.46 6.90 3.32
C LYS A 96 -9.20 6.15 3.70
N VAL A 97 -8.15 6.35 2.91
CA VAL A 97 -6.79 5.99 3.32
C VAL A 97 -6.34 7.02 4.36
N LEU A 98 -6.01 6.57 5.56
CA LEU A 98 -5.57 7.44 6.65
C LEU A 98 -4.05 7.64 6.63
N ALA A 99 -3.32 6.56 6.39
CA ALA A 99 -1.87 6.60 6.46
C ALA A 99 -1.23 5.52 5.58
N PHE A 100 -0.10 5.88 4.97
CA PHE A 100 0.80 4.98 4.27
C PHE A 100 2.20 5.15 4.84
N LEU A 101 2.78 4.07 5.37
CA LEU A 101 4.09 4.06 6.00
C LEU A 101 5.02 3.08 5.29
N LEU A 102 6.24 3.54 5.02
CA LEU A 102 7.35 2.71 4.58
C LEU A 102 8.09 2.20 5.83
N LEU A 103 8.02 0.90 6.05
CA LEU A 103 8.80 0.18 7.06
C LEU A 103 10.11 -0.25 6.39
N LEU A 104 11.12 0.61 6.47
CA LEU A 104 12.50 0.27 6.09
C LEU A 104 13.03 -0.79 7.09
N GLN A 105 13.47 -1.94 6.58
CA GLN A 105 14.08 -3.03 7.37
C GLN A 105 15.61 -2.96 7.36
#